data_AF-A0A1I3FNQ5-F1
#
_entry.id   AF-A0A1I3FNQ5-F1
#
_cell.length_a   1.000
_cell.length_b   1.000
_cell.length_c   1.000
_cell.angle_alpha   90.00
_cell.angle_beta   90.00
_cell.angle_gamma   90.00
#
_symmetry.space_group_name_H-M   'P 1'
#
loop_
_entity.id
_entity.type
_entity.pdbx_description
1 polymer ?
#
loop_
_entity_poly.entity_id
_entity_poly.type
_entity_poly.pdbx_seq_one_letter_code
_entity_poly.pdbx_strand_id
1 'polypeptide(L)'
;MSMANRHQVEIVSMDMWKPYRRAFQTVLPQARIVVDKFHVVRMANEALEKIRKGLRKELKPNQRRTLKGDRKILLKRAHDVSDRERLIMETWTGAFPPALGGLRAQGALLPYLGLYQSAWCRTGSRHLD
;
A
#
# COMPACT_ATOMS: atom_id res chain seq x y z
N MET A 1 -23.28 2.89 -25.19
CA MET A 1 -22.44 4.10 -25.18
C MET A 1 -21.15 3.80 -25.95
N SER A 2 -20.96 4.41 -27.12
CA SER A 2 -19.69 4.35 -27.84
C SER A 2 -18.82 5.51 -27.36
N MET A 3 -17.64 5.22 -26.80
CA MET A 3 -16.65 6.25 -26.49
C MET A 3 -15.92 6.60 -27.79
N ALA A 4 -16.09 7.82 -28.29
CA ALA A 4 -15.29 8.32 -29.41
C ALA A 4 -13.79 8.22 -29.05
N ASN A 5 -12.96 7.84 -30.03
CA ASN A 5 -11.50 7.78 -29.90
C ASN A 5 -10.96 6.88 -28.78
N ARG A 6 -11.68 5.80 -28.40
CA ARG A 6 -11.23 4.84 -27.38
C ARG A 6 -9.81 4.28 -27.60
N HIS A 7 -9.35 4.24 -28.84
CA HIS A 7 -8.01 3.76 -29.23
C HIS A 7 -6.88 4.72 -28.85
N GLN A 8 -7.20 5.99 -28.58
CA GLN A 8 -6.22 7.01 -28.16
C GLN A 8 -5.97 7.01 -26.65
N VAL A 9 -6.70 6.19 -25.88
CA VAL A 9 -6.47 6.07 -24.45
C VAL A 9 -5.24 5.19 -24.23
N GLU A 10 -4.17 5.80 -23.72
CA GLU A 10 -2.89 5.14 -23.45
C GLU A 10 -2.77 4.63 -22.00
N ILE A 11 -3.38 5.34 -21.05
CA ILE A 11 -3.25 5.04 -19.62
C ILE A 11 -4.61 5.11 -18.95
N VAL A 12 -4.91 4.12 -18.11
CA VAL A 12 -6.09 4.10 -17.24
C VAL A 12 -5.66 3.94 -15.80
N SER A 13 -5.99 4.91 -14.96
CA SER A 13 -5.91 4.77 -13.51
C SER A 13 -7.18 4.11 -12.98
N MET A 14 -7.06 3.01 -12.22
CA MET A 14 -8.20 2.29 -11.67
C MET A 14 -7.93 1.70 -10.28
N ASP A 15 -9.01 1.34 -9.59
CA ASP A 15 -8.94 0.51 -8.38
C ASP A 15 -8.46 -0.92 -8.70
N MET A 16 -7.92 -1.61 -7.70
CA MET A 16 -7.37 -2.96 -7.77
C MET A 16 -8.43 -4.08 -7.93
N TRP A 17 -9.71 -3.72 -8.13
CA TRP A 17 -10.79 -4.70 -8.26
C TRP A 17 -10.73 -5.43 -9.61
N LYS A 18 -10.62 -6.77 -9.55
CA LYS A 18 -10.42 -7.63 -10.74
C LYS A 18 -11.47 -7.43 -11.86
N PRO A 19 -12.77 -7.25 -11.58
CA PRO A 19 -13.77 -6.99 -12.61
C PRO A 19 -13.50 -5.72 -13.42
N TYR A 20 -12.99 -4.65 -12.80
CA TYR A 20 -12.62 -3.44 -13.53
C TYR A 20 -11.46 -3.69 -14.48
N ARG A 21 -10.41 -4.37 -14.02
CA ARG A 21 -9.31 -4.77 -14.91
C ARG A 21 -9.82 -5.53 -16.13
N ARG A 22 -10.69 -6.53 -15.93
CA ARG A 22 -11.28 -7.31 -17.02
C ARG A 22 -12.07 -6.41 -17.98
N ALA A 23 -12.91 -5.53 -17.45
CA ALA A 23 -13.68 -4.60 -18.27
C ALA A 23 -12.78 -3.69 -19.11
N PHE A 24 -11.72 -3.13 -18.51
CA PHE A 24 -10.76 -2.29 -19.21
C PHE A 24 -9.93 -3.06 -20.23
N GLN A 25 -9.54 -4.30 -19.96
CA GLN A 25 -8.87 -5.17 -20.94
C GLN A 25 -9.78 -5.49 -22.13
N THR A 26 -11.10 -5.59 -21.92
CA THR A 26 -12.07 -5.81 -23.02
C THR A 26 -12.32 -4.53 -23.83
N VAL A 27 -12.41 -3.37 -23.17
CA VAL A 27 -12.82 -2.11 -23.81
C VAL A 27 -11.64 -1.31 -24.37
N LEU A 28 -10.50 -1.34 -23.69
CA LEU A 28 -9.27 -0.57 -23.94
C LEU A 28 -8.04 -1.49 -23.87
N PRO A 29 -7.92 -2.51 -24.73
CA PRO A 29 -6.81 -3.47 -24.68
C PRO A 29 -5.43 -2.82 -24.86
N GLN A 30 -5.36 -1.67 -25.52
CA GLN A 30 -4.11 -0.92 -25.73
C GLN A 30 -3.68 -0.08 -24.53
N ALA A 31 -4.58 0.20 -23.58
CA ALA A 31 -4.30 1.11 -22.48
C ALA A 31 -3.53 0.40 -21.36
N ARG A 32 -2.47 1.05 -20.86
CA ARG A 32 -1.72 0.59 -19.69
C ARG A 32 -2.51 0.88 -18.41
N ILE A 33 -2.69 -0.16 -17.61
CA ILE A 33 -3.41 -0.07 -16.34
C ILE A 33 -2.46 0.38 -15.23
N VAL A 34 -2.79 1.50 -14.60
CA VAL A 34 -2.12 2.05 -13.42
C VAL A 34 -3.05 1.89 -12.23
N VAL A 35 -2.52 1.42 -11.11
CA VAL A 35 -3.29 1.30 -9.87
C VAL A 35 -3.38 2.66 -9.19
N ASP A 36 -4.59 3.02 -8.77
CA ASP A 36 -4.82 4.23 -7.98
C ASP A 36 -4.03 4.19 -6.65
N LYS A 37 -3.17 5.20 -6.47
CA LYS A 37 -2.32 5.38 -5.28
C LYS A 37 -3.12 5.43 -3.97
N PHE A 38 -4.33 5.97 -3.98
CA PHE A 38 -5.17 6.09 -2.78
C PHE A 38 -5.44 4.71 -2.17
N HIS A 39 -5.80 3.73 -2.99
CA HIS A 39 -6.12 2.39 -2.53
C HIS A 39 -4.89 1.68 -1.95
N VAL A 40 -3.73 1.86 -2.59
CA VAL A 40 -2.44 1.36 -2.11
C VAL A 40 -2.10 1.94 -0.74
N VAL A 41 -2.17 3.27 -0.59
CA VAL A 41 -1.88 3.96 0.68
C VAL A 41 -2.88 3.56 1.77
N ARG A 42 -4.17 3.44 1.44
CA ARG A 42 -5.22 3.00 2.36
C ARG A 42 -4.94 1.60 2.90
N MET A 43 -4.58 0.66 2.03
CA MET A 43 -4.23 -0.72 2.43
C MET A 43 -3.00 -0.78 3.34
N ALA A 44 -1.96 0.03 3.06
CA ALA A 44 -0.79 0.14 3.94
C ALA A 44 -1.19 0.63 5.34
N ASN A 45 -1.99 1.70 5.40
CA ASN A 45 -2.46 2.27 6.67
C ASN A 45 -3.31 1.28 7.47
N GLU A 46 -4.18 0.51 6.80
CA GLU A 46 -4.99 -0.53 7.43
C GLU A 46 -4.13 -1.68 7.97
N ALA A 47 -3.11 -2.12 7.24
CA ALA A 47 -2.17 -3.15 7.68
C ALA A 47 -1.38 -2.70 8.92
N LEU A 48 -0.83 -1.48 8.89
CA LEU A 48 -0.15 -0.87 10.03
C LEU A 48 -1.06 -0.77 11.26
N GLU A 49 -2.31 -0.35 11.08
CA GLU A 49 -3.27 -0.29 12.18
C GLU A 49 -3.59 -1.67 12.78
N LYS A 50 -3.67 -2.72 11.96
CA LYS A 50 -3.85 -4.10 12.46
C LYS A 50 -2.68 -4.54 13.32
N ILE A 51 -1.45 -4.30 12.86
CA ILE A 51 -0.24 -4.63 13.62
C ILE A 51 -0.18 -3.82 14.92
N ARG A 52 -0.38 -2.51 14.85
CA ARG A 52 -0.40 -1.61 16.01
C ARG A 52 -1.43 -2.03 17.07
N LYS A 53 -2.61 -2.47 16.63
CA LYS A 53 -3.65 -2.99 17.53
C LYS A 53 -3.28 -4.37 18.10
N GLY A 54 -2.64 -5.23 17.31
CA GLY A 54 -2.17 -6.55 17.72
C GLY A 54 -1.14 -6.49 18.86
N LEU A 55 -0.19 -5.56 18.78
CA LEU A 55 0.85 -5.37 19.80
C LEU A 55 0.30 -4.98 21.17
N ARG A 56 -0.96 -4.57 21.29
CA ARG A 56 -1.55 -4.18 22.58
C ARG A 56 -1.45 -5.24 23.67
N LYS A 57 -1.43 -6.53 23.32
CA LYS A 57 -1.35 -7.62 24.30
C LYS A 57 0.06 -7.79 24.88
N GLU A 58 1.08 -7.40 24.13
CA GLU A 58 2.50 -7.58 24.47
C GLU A 58 3.10 -6.36 25.19
N LEU A 59 2.38 -5.23 25.17
CA LEU A 59 2.87 -3.95 25.69
C LEU A 59 2.43 -3.66 27.12
N LYS A 60 3.38 -3.13 27.92
CA LYS A 60 3.09 -2.56 29.23
C LYS A 60 2.11 -1.36 29.12
N PRO A 61 1.32 -1.03 30.18
CA PRO A 61 0.35 0.07 30.16
C PRO A 61 0.91 1.41 29.65
N ASN A 62 2.14 1.76 30.05
CA ASN A 62 2.84 2.96 29.60
C ASN A 62 3.14 2.90 28.09
N GLN A 63 3.71 1.80 27.60
CA GLN A 63 4.03 1.62 26.19
C GLN A 63 2.77 1.64 25.30
N ARG A 64 1.65 1.09 25.77
CA ARG A 64 0.35 1.17 25.06
C ARG A 64 -0.13 2.61 24.89
N ARG A 65 0.08 3.45 25.90
CA ARG A 65 -0.28 4.88 25.85
C ARG A 65 0.63 5.63 24.88
N THR A 66 1.93 5.37 24.92
CA THR A 66 2.91 5.95 23.98
C THR A 66 2.60 5.55 22.54
N LEU A 67 2.39 4.26 22.25
CA LEU A 67 2.03 3.77 20.91
C LEU A 67 0.70 4.37 20.40
N LYS A 68 -0.25 4.66 21.29
CA LYS A 68 -1.50 5.35 20.93
C LYS A 68 -1.23 6.81 20.54
N GLY A 69 -0.35 7.50 21.25
CA GLY A 69 0.07 8.88 20.96
C GLY A 69 0.83 8.98 19.64
N ASP A 70 1.76 8.05 19.40
CA ASP A 70 2.63 8.03 18.22
C ASP A 70 1.93 7.54 16.96
N ARG A 71 0.66 7.13 17.05
CA ARG A 71 -0.15 6.66 15.91
C ARG A 71 -0.06 7.61 14.71
N LYS A 72 -0.18 8.92 14.94
CA LYS A 72 -0.14 9.91 13.85
C LYS A 72 1.21 9.92 13.17
N ILE A 73 2.29 9.79 13.95
CA ILE A 73 3.66 9.70 13.44
C ILE A 73 3.77 8.48 12.54
N LEU A 74 3.35 7.30 13.00
CA LEU A 74 3.41 6.05 12.23
C LEU A 74 2.65 6.09 10.89
N LEU A 75 1.62 6.94 10.78
CA LEU A 75 0.79 7.10 9.57
C LEU A 75 1.23 8.26 8.66
N LYS A 76 2.24 9.05 9.05
CA LYS A 76 2.74 10.17 8.24
C LYS A 76 3.42 9.69 6.97
N ARG A 77 3.46 10.57 5.96
CA ARG A 77 4.26 10.31 4.76
C ARG A 77 5.73 10.51 5.04
N ALA A 78 6.58 9.74 4.35
CA ALA A 78 8.02 9.76 4.61
C ALA A 78 8.66 11.16 4.51
N HIS A 79 8.15 12.03 3.63
CA HIS A 79 8.61 13.42 3.49
C HIS A 79 8.01 14.39 4.53
N ASP A 80 6.94 14.00 5.24
CA ASP A 80 6.28 14.80 6.29
C ASP A 80 6.80 14.47 7.71
N VAL A 81 7.77 13.56 7.80
CA VAL A 81 8.34 13.04 9.05
C VAL A 81 9.61 13.82 9.37
N SER A 82 9.61 14.52 10.50
CA SER A 82 10.80 15.17 11.04
C SER A 82 11.84 14.16 11.54
N ASP A 83 13.10 14.58 11.72
CA ASP A 83 14.17 13.70 12.21
C ASP A 83 13.86 13.12 13.60
N ARG A 84 13.22 13.92 14.47
CA ARG A 84 12.76 13.45 15.78
C ARG A 84 11.69 12.37 15.66
N GLU A 85 10.75 12.55 14.75
CA GLU A 85 9.68 11.58 14.50
C GLU A 85 10.22 10.29 13.87
N ARG A 86 11.28 10.40 13.05
CA ARG A 86 11.99 9.24 12.50
C ARG A 86 12.60 8.39 13.60
N LEU A 87 13.21 8.99 14.62
CA LEU A 87 13.75 8.26 15.77
C LEU A 87 12.64 7.51 16.55
N ILE A 88 11.47 8.12 16.69
CA ILE A 88 10.29 7.49 17.31
C ILE A 88 9.85 6.28 16.47
N MET A 89 9.76 6.43 15.15
CA MET A 89 9.46 5.31 14.25
C MET A 89 10.48 4.19 14.41
N GLU A 90 11.76 4.51 14.38
CA GLU A 90 12.85 3.54 14.50
C GLU A 90 12.78 2.75 15.80
N THR A 91 12.48 3.44 16.91
CA THR A 91 12.25 2.82 18.22
C THR A 91 11.15 1.75 18.14
N TRP A 92 10.00 2.07 17.55
CA TRP A 92 8.90 1.11 17.40
C TRP A 92 9.23 -0.02 16.42
N THR A 93 9.93 0.27 15.32
CA THR A 93 10.30 -0.75 14.32
C THR A 93 11.41 -1.68 14.79
N GLY A 94 12.28 -1.24 15.70
CA GLY A 94 13.38 -2.04 16.26
C GLY A 94 12.99 -2.82 17.51
N ALA A 95 12.05 -2.31 18.32
CA ALA A 95 11.67 -2.92 19.60
C ALA A 95 10.62 -4.04 19.51
N PHE A 96 9.93 -4.19 18.36
CA PHE A 96 8.82 -5.13 18.18
C PHE A 96 8.99 -5.93 16.87
N PRO A 97 8.32 -7.09 16.70
CA PRO A 97 8.61 -8.07 15.65
C PRO A 97 8.70 -7.46 14.23
N PRO A 98 9.30 -8.18 13.25
CA PRO A 98 9.52 -7.71 11.88
C PRO A 98 8.28 -7.11 11.17
N ALA A 99 7.08 -7.39 11.67
CA ALA A 99 5.82 -6.81 11.22
C ALA A 99 5.79 -5.27 11.22
N LEU A 100 6.40 -4.58 12.20
CA LEU A 100 6.48 -3.10 12.17
C LEU A 100 7.63 -2.60 11.29
N GLY A 101 8.79 -3.28 11.30
CA GLY A 101 9.92 -2.95 10.43
C GLY A 101 9.63 -3.10 8.93
N GLY A 102 8.69 -3.97 8.56
CA GLY A 102 8.21 -4.15 7.18
C GLY A 102 7.40 -2.98 6.61
N LEU A 103 7.15 -1.92 7.39
CA LEU A 103 6.38 -0.73 6.95
C LEU A 103 7.25 0.51 6.71
N ARG A 104 8.59 0.35 6.76
CA ARG A 104 9.59 1.44 6.73
C ARG A 104 9.65 2.26 5.43
N ALA A 105 8.74 2.05 4.50
CA ALA A 105 8.60 2.93 3.36
C ALA A 105 7.16 2.85 2.86
N GLN A 106 6.66 3.94 2.31
CA GLN A 106 5.53 3.86 1.38
C GLN A 106 5.86 3.02 0.12
N GLY A 107 7.11 2.53 0.00
CA GLY A 107 7.55 1.48 -0.92
C GLY A 107 7.56 0.04 -0.35
N ALA A 108 7.21 -0.19 0.92
CA ALA A 108 7.21 -1.52 1.53
C ALA A 108 5.90 -2.29 1.33
N LEU A 109 5.00 -1.77 0.49
CA LEU A 109 4.01 -2.61 -0.17
C LEU A 109 4.62 -3.37 -1.34
N LEU A 110 5.86 -3.17 -1.80
CA LEU A 110 6.44 -3.98 -2.89
C LEU A 110 6.28 -5.52 -2.70
N PRO A 111 6.24 -6.10 -1.48
CA PRO A 111 5.88 -7.52 -1.28
C PRO A 111 4.37 -7.79 -1.29
N TYR A 112 3.52 -6.84 -0.88
CA TYR A 112 2.05 -6.97 -0.89
C TYR A 112 1.43 -6.61 -2.24
N LEU A 113 1.88 -5.52 -2.86
CA LEU A 113 1.89 -5.28 -4.30
C LEU A 113 2.57 -6.42 -5.02
N GLY A 114 3.63 -7.04 -4.51
CA GLY A 114 4.28 -8.21 -5.16
C GLY A 114 3.40 -9.46 -5.14
N LEU A 115 2.66 -9.71 -4.05
CA LEU A 115 1.62 -10.73 -3.97
C LEU A 115 0.40 -10.37 -4.84
N TYR A 116 0.03 -9.08 -4.88
CA TYR A 116 -1.04 -8.58 -5.76
C TYR A 116 -0.65 -8.58 -7.23
N GLN A 117 0.60 -8.26 -7.57
CA GLN A 117 1.21 -8.16 -8.89
C GLN A 117 1.57 -9.56 -9.38
N SER A 118 1.96 -10.49 -8.53
CA SER A 118 2.07 -11.90 -8.92
C SER A 118 0.68 -12.54 -9.11
N ALA A 119 -0.33 -12.22 -8.29
CA ALA A 119 -1.72 -12.65 -8.52
C ALA A 119 -2.40 -11.92 -9.69
N TRP A 120 -2.02 -10.67 -9.98
CA TRP A 120 -2.46 -9.88 -11.13
C TRP A 120 -1.73 -10.30 -12.41
N CYS A 121 -0.40 -10.41 -12.43
CA CYS A 121 0.39 -10.81 -13.61
C CYS A 121 0.16 -12.27 -14.00
N ARG A 122 -0.09 -13.18 -13.05
CA ARG A 122 -0.39 -14.60 -13.38
C ARG A 122 -1.67 -14.79 -14.22
N THR A 123 -2.50 -13.76 -14.36
CA THR A 123 -3.72 -13.80 -15.17
C THR A 123 -3.66 -12.94 -16.45
N GLY A 124 -2.48 -12.46 -16.85
CA GLY A 124 -2.30 -11.84 -18.16
C GLY A 124 -1.14 -10.86 -18.21
N SER A 125 0.06 -11.37 -18.48
CA SER A 125 0.88 -10.99 -19.65
C SER A 125 2.22 -11.72 -19.55
N ARG A 126 2.39 -12.77 -20.36
CA ARG A 126 3.70 -13.13 -20.90
C ARG A 126 3.90 -12.21 -22.09
N HIS A 127 4.67 -11.15 -21.90
CA HIS A 127 5.40 -10.37 -22.92
C HIS A 127 5.69 -9.00 -22.32
N LEU A 128 6.95 -8.76 -21.95
CA LEU A 128 7.88 -7.91 -22.70
C LEU A 128 9.21 -7.93 -21.95
N ASP A 129 10.29 -8.06 -22.72
CA ASP A 129 11.68 -7.87 -22.32
C ASP A 129 11.94 -6.46 -21.75
#